data_AF-A0A443QGV2-F1
#
_entry.id   AF-A0A443QGV2-F1
#
_cell.length_a   1.000
_cell.length_b   1.000
_cell.length_c   1.000
_cell.angle_alpha   90.00
_cell.angle_beta   90.00
_cell.angle_gamma   90.00
#
_symmetry.space_group_name_H-M   'P 1'
#
loop_
_entity.id
_entity.type
_entity.pdbx_description
1 polymer ?
#
loop_
_entity_poly.entity_id
_entity_poly.type
_entity_poly.pdbx_seq_one_letter_code
_entity_poly.pdbx_strand_id
1 'polypeptide(L)'
;MVLRHSHCVSNHRSRQSSNGPPASKSNCDIALKKCTIRMPCGMALHDYRISCKQELYGLTKSCSEHCQLAIVSLATTAEGFEYLYCDCADNEYCKLIRRRTQSCDPRVKNNASHRKPCKNAEVFCKANDICNEAYEHYKYICKDAIRGIECSKRCNNSISILWRQKAGMDLRNCSCEKQDISCMKESENIMKLCYGLNDY
;
A
#
# COMPACT_ATOMS: atom_id res chain seq x y z
N MET A 1 43.85 -49.47 14.50
CA MET A 1 44.54 -48.19 14.27
C MET A 1 43.73 -47.10 14.94
N VAL A 2 44.35 -46.39 15.88
CA VAL A 2 43.75 -45.35 16.73
C VAL A 2 44.28 -43.99 16.29
N LEU A 3 43.41 -43.04 15.92
CA LEU A 3 43.66 -41.59 15.84
C LEU A 3 42.29 -40.89 16.04
N ARG A 4 41.90 -40.57 17.28
CA ARG A 4 42.05 -39.30 18.03
C ARG A 4 41.30 -38.07 17.46
N HIS A 5 40.29 -37.66 18.23
CA HIS A 5 39.85 -36.29 18.64
C HIS A 5 39.56 -35.25 17.54
N SER A 6 38.43 -34.52 17.56
CA SER A 6 38.19 -33.48 18.58
C SER A 6 36.74 -33.01 18.68
N HIS A 7 36.44 -32.49 19.86
CA HIS A 7 35.18 -32.00 20.41
C HIS A 7 34.54 -30.83 19.65
N CYS A 8 33.21 -30.82 19.59
CA CYS A 8 32.41 -29.64 19.24
C CYS A 8 31.63 -29.17 20.47
N VAL A 9 32.17 -28.20 21.21
CA VAL A 9 31.40 -27.32 22.11
C VAL A 9 32.05 -25.94 22.09
N SER A 10 31.34 -24.92 21.60
CA SER A 10 31.21 -23.59 22.24
C SER A 10 30.25 -22.69 21.46
N ASN A 11 29.07 -22.57 22.05
CA ASN A 11 28.24 -21.38 22.22
C ASN A 11 28.75 -20.06 21.57
N HIS A 12 28.02 -19.55 20.56
CA HIS A 12 27.95 -18.11 20.27
C HIS A 12 26.51 -17.69 19.99
N ARG A 13 25.90 -17.14 21.04
CA ARG A 13 24.64 -16.39 21.03
C ARG A 13 24.92 -14.98 20.50
N SER A 14 24.71 -14.77 19.20
CA SER A 14 24.74 -13.43 18.61
C SER A 14 23.33 -12.85 18.57
N ARG A 15 23.03 -11.99 19.55
CA ARG A 15 21.91 -11.04 19.50
C ARG A 15 22.08 -10.17 18.25
N GLN A 16 21.22 -10.34 17.25
CA GLN A 16 21.01 -9.30 16.25
C GLN A 16 19.85 -8.41 16.73
N SER A 17 20.22 -7.34 17.42
CA SER A 17 19.44 -6.12 17.49
C SER A 17 19.58 -5.45 16.12
N SER A 18 18.50 -5.42 15.35
CA SER A 18 18.43 -4.62 14.13
C SER A 18 17.33 -3.59 14.32
N ASN A 19 17.69 -2.46 14.94
CA ASN A 19 17.05 -1.18 14.68
C ASN A 19 17.22 -0.88 13.19
N GLY A 20 16.25 -1.28 12.38
CA GLY A 20 16.18 -0.92 10.96
C GLY A 20 15.66 0.52 10.81
N PRO A 21 16.15 1.29 9.82
CA PRO A 21 15.56 2.59 9.49
C PRO A 21 14.09 2.41 9.04
N PRO A 22 13.26 3.46 9.11
CA PRO A 22 11.87 3.41 8.65
C PRO A 22 11.80 2.97 7.19
N ALA A 23 10.78 2.20 6.83
CA ALA A 23 10.61 1.62 5.50
C ALA A 23 10.72 2.70 4.41
N SER A 24 11.86 2.70 3.70
CA SER A 24 12.08 3.58 2.56
C SER A 24 11.02 3.26 1.50
N LYS A 25 10.31 4.29 1.01
CA LYS A 25 9.46 4.16 -0.18
C LYS A 25 10.21 3.35 -1.23
N SER A 26 9.60 2.29 -1.75
CA SER A 26 10.24 1.42 -2.73
C SER A 26 10.63 2.23 -3.96
N ASN A 27 11.81 1.98 -4.52
CA ASN A 27 12.19 2.57 -5.81
C ASN A 27 11.19 2.13 -6.90
N CYS A 28 10.73 3.09 -7.71
CA CYS A 28 9.72 2.82 -8.74
C CYS A 28 10.09 1.73 -9.75
N ASP A 29 11.36 1.54 -10.08
CA ASP A 29 11.78 0.48 -10.98
C ASP A 29 11.60 -0.91 -10.36
N ILE A 30 11.82 -1.01 -9.04
CA ILE A 30 11.60 -2.25 -8.29
C ILE A 30 10.10 -2.54 -8.21
N ALA A 31 9.29 -1.53 -7.87
CA ALA A 31 7.84 -1.67 -7.79
C ALA A 31 7.22 -2.05 -9.14
N LEU A 32 7.70 -1.44 -10.22
CA LEU A 32 7.28 -1.76 -11.59
C LEU A 32 7.61 -3.21 -11.96
N LYS A 33 8.82 -3.68 -11.65
CA LYS A 33 9.24 -5.08 -11.89
C LYS A 33 8.37 -6.08 -11.11
N LYS A 34 8.09 -5.80 -9.83
CA LYS A 34 7.20 -6.64 -9.02
C LYS A 34 5.80 -6.72 -9.63
N CYS A 35 5.24 -5.58 -10.03
CA CYS A 35 3.92 -5.52 -10.63
C CYS A 35 3.85 -6.28 -11.96
N THR A 36 4.83 -6.09 -12.85
CA THR A 36 4.83 -6.73 -14.17
C THR A 36 4.92 -8.25 -14.11
N ILE A 37 5.62 -8.82 -13.13
CA ILE A 37 5.76 -10.29 -13.00
C ILE A 37 4.50 -10.95 -12.41
N ARG A 38 3.68 -10.20 -11.65
CA ARG A 38 2.46 -10.71 -11.03
C ARG A 38 1.27 -10.52 -11.97
N MET A 39 0.75 -11.62 -12.53
CA MET A 39 -0.39 -11.62 -13.48
C MET A 39 -1.50 -10.60 -13.16
N PRO A 40 -2.09 -10.56 -11.94
CA PRO A 40 -3.14 -9.58 -11.64
C PRO A 40 -2.68 -8.12 -11.76
N CYS A 41 -1.48 -7.81 -11.29
CA CYS A 41 -0.93 -6.45 -11.36
C CYS A 41 -0.47 -6.10 -12.77
N GLY A 42 0.17 -7.02 -13.48
CA GLY A 42 0.60 -6.83 -14.86
C GLY A 42 -0.56 -6.49 -15.80
N MET A 43 -1.71 -7.16 -15.65
CA MET A 43 -2.93 -6.83 -16.40
C MET A 43 -3.47 -5.44 -16.05
N ALA A 44 -3.59 -5.12 -14.76
CA ALA A 44 -4.06 -3.80 -14.33
C ALA A 44 -3.12 -2.66 -14.76
N LEU A 45 -1.80 -2.93 -14.77
CA LEU A 45 -0.78 -1.99 -15.23
C LEU A 45 -0.86 -1.76 -16.74
N HIS A 46 -1.17 -2.80 -17.51
CA HIS A 46 -1.41 -2.69 -18.94
C HIS A 46 -2.66 -1.84 -19.23
N ASP A 47 -3.76 -2.11 -18.54
CA ASP A 47 -4.99 -1.31 -18.65
C ASP A 47 -4.74 0.17 -18.30
N TYR A 48 -4.05 0.46 -17.19
CA TYR A 48 -3.60 1.80 -16.83
C TYR A 48 -2.88 2.52 -17.99
N ARG A 49 -1.94 1.86 -18.66
CA ARG A 49 -1.17 2.45 -19.76
C ARG A 49 -2.02 2.80 -20.97
N ILE A 50 -3.05 2.00 -21.25
CA ILE A 50 -3.97 2.23 -22.36
C ILE A 50 -5.00 3.30 -21.99
N SER A 51 -5.66 3.14 -20.86
CA SER A 51 -6.77 3.97 -20.40
C SER A 51 -6.32 5.38 -20.01
N CYS A 52 -5.07 5.56 -19.54
CA CYS A 52 -4.49 6.87 -19.22
C CYS A 52 -3.66 7.49 -20.34
N LYS A 53 -3.80 7.03 -21.59
CA LYS A 53 -2.94 7.46 -22.70
C LYS A 53 -2.86 8.99 -22.84
N GLN A 54 -4.01 9.68 -22.76
CA GLN A 54 -4.05 11.13 -22.95
C GLN A 54 -3.32 11.87 -21.82
N GLU A 55 -3.49 11.43 -20.58
CA GLU A 55 -2.85 11.96 -19.39
C GLU A 55 -1.34 11.69 -19.45
N LEU A 56 -0.95 10.44 -19.72
CA LEU A 56 0.45 10.02 -19.81
C LEU A 56 1.24 10.81 -20.86
N TYR A 57 0.63 11.13 -21.99
CA TYR A 57 1.24 11.98 -23.03
C TYR A 57 1.12 13.48 -22.77
N GLY A 58 0.36 13.90 -21.76
CA GLY A 58 0.14 15.31 -21.44
C GLY A 58 -0.79 16.03 -22.43
N LEU A 59 -1.66 15.29 -23.11
CA LEU A 59 -2.65 15.83 -24.05
C LEU A 59 -3.86 16.44 -23.33
N THR A 60 -4.04 16.12 -22.06
CA THR A 60 -5.05 16.69 -21.17
C THR A 60 -4.45 17.04 -19.81
N LYS A 61 -5.01 18.05 -19.15
CA LYS A 61 -4.74 18.38 -17.73
C LYS A 61 -5.78 17.78 -16.78
N SER A 62 -6.94 17.41 -17.33
CA SER A 62 -8.05 16.80 -16.60
C SER A 62 -7.98 15.29 -16.70
N CYS A 63 -8.29 14.60 -15.60
CA CYS A 63 -8.35 13.14 -15.61
C CYS A 63 -9.66 12.64 -16.21
N SER A 64 -9.54 11.79 -17.23
CA SER A 64 -10.66 11.04 -17.79
C SER A 64 -11.21 10.00 -16.81
N GLU A 65 -12.48 9.65 -16.97
CA GLU A 65 -13.13 8.61 -16.17
C GLU A 65 -12.44 7.24 -16.34
N HIS A 66 -12.09 6.88 -17.58
CA HIS A 66 -11.39 5.63 -17.87
C HIS A 66 -10.02 5.56 -17.19
N CYS A 67 -9.23 6.64 -17.25
CA CYS A 67 -7.94 6.68 -16.56
C CYS A 67 -8.11 6.58 -15.03
N GLN A 68 -9.12 7.28 -14.48
CA GLN A 68 -9.41 7.23 -13.05
C GLN A 68 -9.77 5.80 -12.60
N LEU A 69 -10.64 5.10 -13.34
CA LEU A 69 -11.00 3.70 -13.07
C LEU A 69 -9.80 2.75 -13.19
N ALA A 70 -8.94 2.95 -14.19
CA ALA A 70 -7.75 2.12 -14.39
C ALA A 70 -6.72 2.33 -13.26
N ILE A 71 -6.55 3.55 -12.75
CA ILE A 71 -5.71 3.83 -11.58
C ILE A 71 -6.28 3.17 -10.33
N VAL A 72 -7.60 3.24 -10.12
CA VAL A 72 -8.26 2.56 -8.99
C VAL A 72 -8.04 1.05 -9.09
N SER A 73 -8.25 0.46 -10.27
CA SER A 73 -8.01 -0.97 -10.54
C SER A 73 -6.58 -1.37 -10.24
N LEU A 74 -5.59 -0.61 -10.74
CA LEU A 74 -4.17 -0.85 -10.45
C LEU A 74 -3.86 -0.78 -8.95
N ALA A 75 -4.44 0.20 -8.25
CA ALA A 75 -4.29 0.38 -6.81
C ALA A 75 -4.98 -0.71 -5.95
N THR A 76 -5.79 -1.60 -6.56
CA THR A 76 -6.35 -2.78 -5.85
C THR A 76 -5.34 -3.90 -5.65
N THR A 77 -4.24 -3.88 -6.40
CA THR A 77 -3.14 -4.84 -6.23
C THR A 77 -2.07 -4.24 -5.31
N ALA A 78 -1.44 -5.06 -4.47
CA ALA A 78 -0.43 -4.58 -3.54
C ALA A 78 0.78 -4.00 -4.29
N GLU A 79 1.23 -4.70 -5.33
CA GLU A 79 2.36 -4.27 -6.17
C GLU A 79 2.00 -3.04 -7.02
N GLY A 80 0.73 -2.90 -7.44
CA GLY A 80 0.26 -1.77 -8.22
C GLY A 80 0.11 -0.52 -7.38
N PHE A 81 -0.36 -0.67 -6.14
CA PHE A 81 -0.31 0.38 -5.13
C PHE A 81 1.15 0.81 -4.86
N GLU A 82 2.05 -0.15 -4.61
CA GLU A 82 3.48 0.13 -4.45
C GLU A 82 4.04 0.91 -5.66
N TYR A 83 3.69 0.50 -6.90
CA TYR A 83 4.09 1.19 -8.12
C TYR A 83 3.45 2.56 -8.29
N LEU A 84 2.20 2.80 -7.86
CA LEU A 84 1.57 4.10 -8.00
C LEU A 84 2.18 5.17 -7.06
N TYR A 85 2.78 4.72 -5.95
CA TYR A 85 3.22 5.60 -4.85
C TYR A 85 4.68 5.41 -4.43
N CYS A 86 5.45 4.71 -5.25
CA CYS A 86 6.90 4.55 -5.13
C CYS A 86 7.66 5.89 -5.19
N ASP A 87 8.92 5.87 -4.74
CA ASP A 87 9.82 7.00 -4.87
C ASP A 87 10.45 7.03 -6.27
N CYS A 88 10.28 8.16 -6.97
CA CYS A 88 10.88 8.39 -8.28
C CYS A 88 12.39 8.71 -8.20
N ALA A 89 12.94 9.03 -7.03
CA ALA A 89 14.31 9.53 -6.87
C ALA A 89 14.62 10.63 -7.92
N ASP A 90 15.69 10.50 -8.70
CA ASP A 90 16.07 11.46 -9.75
C ASP A 90 15.52 11.14 -11.14
N ASN A 91 14.63 10.16 -11.27
CA ASN A 91 14.05 9.81 -12.57
C ASN A 91 13.01 10.86 -13.01
N GLU A 92 13.42 11.78 -13.88
CA GLU A 92 12.56 12.85 -14.39
C GLU A 92 11.36 12.35 -15.19
N TYR A 93 11.50 11.22 -15.90
CA TYR A 93 10.36 10.61 -16.59
C TYR A 93 9.30 10.12 -15.58
N CYS A 94 9.72 9.45 -14.51
CA CYS A 94 8.83 9.05 -13.42
C CYS A 94 8.10 10.27 -12.84
N LYS A 95 8.85 11.32 -12.45
CA LYS A 95 8.26 12.56 -11.90
C LYS A 95 7.28 13.20 -12.88
N LEU A 96 7.60 13.23 -14.17
CA LEU A 96 6.72 13.77 -15.21
C LEU A 96 5.39 13.01 -15.29
N ILE A 97 5.45 11.67 -15.31
CA ILE A 97 4.25 10.82 -15.33
C ILE A 97 3.41 11.02 -14.06
N ARG A 98 4.04 11.15 -12.88
CA ARG A 98 3.33 11.48 -11.63
C ARG A 98 2.59 12.81 -11.73
N ARG A 99 3.27 13.88 -12.18
CA ARG A 99 2.65 15.20 -12.35
C ARG A 99 1.48 15.16 -13.34
N ARG A 100 1.62 14.43 -14.45
CA ARG A 100 0.57 14.30 -15.47
C ARG A 100 -0.67 13.56 -14.98
N THR A 101 -0.47 12.56 -14.12
CA THR A 101 -1.55 11.72 -13.59
C THR A 101 -2.02 12.15 -12.19
N GLN A 102 -1.45 13.23 -11.63
CA GLN A 102 -1.79 13.69 -10.28
C GLN A 102 -3.28 14.02 -10.13
N SER A 103 -3.91 14.57 -11.18
CA SER A 103 -5.34 14.88 -11.18
C SER A 103 -6.23 13.64 -11.22
N CYS A 104 -5.66 12.46 -11.48
CA CYS A 104 -6.34 11.18 -11.43
C CYS A 104 -6.20 10.47 -10.10
N ASP A 105 -5.28 10.90 -9.24
CA ASP A 105 -5.08 10.25 -7.95
C ASP A 105 -6.38 10.42 -7.13
N PRO A 106 -7.06 9.32 -6.76
CA PRO A 106 -8.26 9.40 -5.95
C PRO A 106 -8.02 10.08 -4.59
N ARG A 107 -6.76 10.25 -4.17
CA ARG A 107 -6.36 11.03 -2.97
C ARG A 107 -6.24 12.53 -3.22
N VAL A 108 -5.94 12.95 -4.45
CA VAL A 108 -5.75 14.37 -4.82
C VAL A 108 -7.09 14.99 -5.28
N LYS A 109 -7.95 14.22 -5.94
CA LYS A 109 -9.36 14.59 -6.15
C LYS A 109 -10.13 14.41 -4.84
N ASN A 110 -9.95 15.36 -3.91
CA ASN A 110 -10.84 15.56 -2.77
C ASN A 110 -12.24 16.00 -3.23
N ASN A 111 -12.96 15.08 -3.86
CA ASN A 111 -14.40 14.99 -3.63
C ASN A 111 -14.57 13.91 -2.58
N ALA A 112 -14.44 14.30 -1.30
CA ALA A 112 -14.88 13.49 -0.17
C ALA A 112 -16.32 12.95 -0.38
N SER A 113 -17.11 13.61 -1.24
CA SER A 113 -18.46 13.21 -1.67
C SER A 113 -18.57 11.85 -2.39
N HIS A 114 -17.49 11.26 -2.93
CA HIS A 114 -17.58 9.95 -3.61
C HIS A 114 -16.91 8.79 -2.86
N ARG A 115 -16.12 9.07 -1.82
CA ARG A 115 -15.61 8.02 -0.94
C ARG A 115 -16.67 7.70 0.09
N LYS A 116 -17.07 6.43 0.20
CA LYS A 116 -17.98 6.05 1.27
C LYS A 116 -17.32 6.29 2.65
N PRO A 117 -18.09 6.65 3.68
CA PRO A 117 -17.57 6.79 5.03
C PRO A 117 -16.86 5.51 5.50
N CYS A 118 -15.75 5.64 6.22
CA CYS A 118 -14.99 4.48 6.71
C CYS A 118 -15.83 3.56 7.59
N LYS A 119 -16.75 4.13 8.38
CA LYS A 119 -17.72 3.37 9.16
C LYS A 119 -18.60 2.47 8.28
N ASN A 120 -19.03 2.95 7.12
CA ASN A 120 -19.82 2.15 6.18
C ASN A 120 -18.94 1.07 5.54
N ALA A 121 -17.73 1.41 5.11
CA ALA A 121 -16.77 0.43 4.58
C ALA A 121 -16.48 -0.70 5.56
N GLU A 122 -16.36 -0.38 6.85
CA GLU A 122 -16.18 -1.34 7.93
C GLU A 122 -17.41 -2.24 8.09
N VAL A 123 -18.63 -1.69 8.10
CA VAL A 123 -19.87 -2.50 8.13
C VAL A 123 -19.91 -3.48 6.95
N PHE A 124 -19.59 -3.03 5.74
CA PHE A 124 -19.55 -3.89 4.56
C PHE A 124 -18.49 -4.98 4.65
N CYS A 125 -17.31 -4.67 5.18
CA CYS A 125 -16.27 -5.66 5.39
C CYS A 125 -16.68 -6.67 6.46
N LYS A 126 -17.25 -6.23 7.58
CA LYS A 126 -17.71 -7.09 8.66
C LYS A 126 -18.86 -8.03 8.25
N ALA A 127 -19.66 -7.63 7.26
CA ALA A 127 -20.72 -8.46 6.69
C ALA A 127 -20.20 -9.57 5.74
N ASN A 128 -18.92 -9.54 5.36
CA ASN A 128 -18.28 -10.56 4.54
C ASN A 128 -17.30 -11.36 5.40
N ASP A 129 -17.55 -12.66 5.60
CA ASP A 129 -16.76 -13.48 6.55
C ASP A 129 -15.25 -13.42 6.30
N ILE A 130 -14.82 -13.50 5.04
CA ILE A 130 -13.40 -13.46 4.66
C ILE A 130 -12.79 -12.08 4.97
N CYS A 131 -13.52 -11.00 4.65
CA CYS A 131 -13.06 -9.65 4.95
C CYS A 131 -13.06 -9.39 6.46
N ASN A 132 -14.08 -9.83 7.17
CA ASN A 132 -14.21 -9.70 8.62
C ASN A 132 -13.04 -10.38 9.33
N GLU A 133 -12.71 -11.62 8.97
CA GLU A 133 -11.57 -12.35 9.53
C GLU A 133 -10.25 -11.60 9.26
N ALA A 134 -10.05 -11.16 8.01
CA ALA A 134 -8.87 -10.38 7.65
C ALA A 134 -8.80 -9.03 8.40
N TYR A 135 -9.94 -8.38 8.63
CA TYR A 135 -10.04 -7.11 9.33
C TYR A 135 -9.73 -7.24 10.82
N GLU A 136 -10.32 -8.23 11.50
CA GLU A 136 -10.02 -8.52 12.90
C GLU A 136 -8.54 -8.91 13.08
N HIS A 137 -7.99 -9.71 12.15
CA HIS A 137 -6.56 -10.04 12.15
C HIS A 137 -5.68 -8.80 11.97
N TYR A 138 -6.04 -7.90 11.04
CA TYR A 138 -5.38 -6.60 10.86
C TYR A 138 -5.41 -5.77 12.14
N LYS A 139 -6.59 -5.56 12.75
CA LYS A 139 -6.72 -4.79 13.99
C LYS A 139 -5.91 -5.40 15.14
N TYR A 140 -5.79 -6.73 15.17
CA TYR A 140 -5.02 -7.42 16.20
C TYR A 140 -3.50 -7.30 16.00
N ILE A 141 -3.00 -7.56 14.80
CA ILE A 141 -1.56 -7.59 14.50
C ILE A 141 -0.98 -6.18 14.37
N CYS A 142 -1.77 -5.21 13.88
CA CYS A 142 -1.30 -3.85 13.61
C CYS A 142 -1.52 -2.87 14.77
N LYS A 143 -1.84 -3.32 15.99
CA LYS A 143 -2.12 -2.41 17.13
C LYS A 143 -1.04 -1.35 17.36
N ASP A 144 0.23 -1.71 17.21
CA ASP A 144 1.34 -0.79 17.42
C ASP A 144 1.46 0.22 16.27
N ALA A 145 1.22 -0.21 15.03
CA ALA A 145 1.16 0.68 13.88
C ALA A 145 -0.02 1.65 14.02
N ILE A 146 -1.21 1.17 14.39
CA ILE A 146 -2.41 1.98 14.62
C ILE A 146 -2.17 3.06 15.69
N ARG A 147 -1.39 2.74 16.74
CA ARG A 147 -0.99 3.69 17.79
C ARG A 147 0.15 4.64 17.40
N GLY A 148 0.74 4.48 16.21
CA GLY A 148 1.82 5.33 15.74
C GLY A 148 3.21 4.93 16.22
N ILE A 149 3.42 3.67 16.62
CA ILE A 149 4.70 3.16 17.14
C ILE A 149 5.58 2.63 16.01
N GLU A 150 5.20 1.50 15.39
CA GLU A 150 5.97 0.90 14.29
C GLU A 150 5.09 0.01 13.40
N CYS A 151 5.48 -0.15 12.13
CA CYS A 151 4.87 -1.14 11.25
C CYS A 151 5.74 -2.39 11.15
N SER A 152 5.34 -3.46 11.83
CA SER A 152 6.03 -4.75 11.75
C SER A 152 5.81 -5.43 10.39
N LYS A 153 6.71 -6.35 10.01
CA LYS A 153 6.53 -7.20 8.81
C LYS A 153 5.22 -8.00 8.87
N ARG A 154 4.82 -8.46 10.06
CA ARG A 154 3.55 -9.17 10.25
C ARG A 154 2.35 -8.26 10.01
N CYS A 155 2.41 -7.02 10.50
CA CYS A 155 1.37 -6.03 10.22
C CYS A 155 1.26 -5.73 8.73
N ASN A 156 2.38 -5.44 8.05
CA ASN A 156 2.36 -5.16 6.61
C ASN A 156 1.79 -6.34 5.79
N ASN A 157 2.12 -7.58 6.17
CA ASN A 157 1.51 -8.77 5.57
C ASN A 157 0.00 -8.85 5.82
N SER A 158 -0.45 -8.55 7.05
CA SER A 158 -1.88 -8.53 7.39
C SER A 158 -2.66 -7.49 6.58
N ILE A 159 -2.09 -6.29 6.42
CA ILE A 159 -2.69 -5.23 5.60
C ILE A 159 -2.81 -5.69 4.14
N SER A 160 -1.75 -6.30 3.61
CA SER A 160 -1.74 -6.86 2.26
C SER A 160 -2.81 -7.93 2.04
N ILE A 161 -3.12 -8.75 3.06
CA ILE A 161 -4.19 -9.75 2.99
C ILE A 161 -5.56 -9.08 2.98
N LEU A 162 -5.78 -8.12 3.88
CA LEU A 162 -7.04 -7.37 3.98
C LEU A 162 -7.36 -6.67 2.65
N TRP A 163 -6.40 -5.96 2.08
CA TRP A 163 -6.61 -5.16 0.86
C TRP A 163 -6.74 -6.00 -0.41
N ARG A 164 -6.39 -7.29 -0.41
CA ARG A 164 -6.69 -8.16 -1.57
C ARG A 164 -8.19 -8.43 -1.73
N GLN A 165 -8.97 -8.26 -0.66
CA GLN A 165 -10.41 -8.45 -0.70
C GLN A 165 -11.08 -7.19 -1.25
N LYS A 166 -12.08 -7.34 -2.13
CA LYS A 166 -12.85 -6.20 -2.66
C LYS A 166 -13.45 -5.33 -1.53
N ALA A 167 -14.01 -5.97 -0.50
CA ALA A 167 -14.55 -5.27 0.66
C ALA A 167 -13.45 -4.68 1.58
N GLY A 168 -12.22 -5.19 1.53
CA GLY A 168 -11.07 -4.62 2.25
C GLY A 168 -10.42 -3.45 1.52
N MET A 169 -10.47 -3.43 0.19
CA MET A 169 -10.08 -2.26 -0.61
C MET A 169 -10.93 -1.03 -0.31
N ASP A 170 -12.20 -1.26 0.01
CA ASP A 170 -13.12 -0.21 0.42
C ASP A 170 -12.72 0.46 1.74
N LEU A 171 -12.17 -0.31 2.69
CA LEU A 171 -11.59 0.23 3.94
C LEU A 171 -10.33 1.06 3.67
N ARG A 172 -9.55 0.71 2.65
CA ARG A 172 -8.38 1.48 2.24
C ARG A 172 -8.75 2.82 1.60
N ASN A 173 -9.85 2.86 0.86
CA ASN A 173 -10.26 4.01 0.04
C ASN A 173 -11.39 4.86 0.65
N CYS A 174 -11.78 4.57 1.89
CA CYS A 174 -12.84 5.32 2.56
C CYS A 174 -12.39 6.74 2.98
N SER A 175 -13.35 7.53 3.47
CA SER A 175 -13.09 8.83 4.10
C SER A 175 -13.51 8.79 5.57
N CYS A 176 -12.64 9.29 6.45
CA CYS A 176 -13.00 9.58 7.82
C CYS A 176 -13.85 10.84 7.88
N GLU A 177 -14.83 10.87 8.79
CA GLU A 177 -15.53 12.10 9.14
C GLU A 177 -14.60 13.02 9.93
N LYS A 178 -14.79 14.35 9.83
CA LYS A 178 -13.91 15.33 10.50
C LYS A 178 -13.88 15.17 12.03
N GLN A 179 -14.96 14.64 12.59
CA GLN A 179 -15.14 14.42 14.02
C GLN A 179 -14.53 13.08 14.47
N ASP A 180 -14.23 12.16 13.54
CA ASP A 180 -13.65 10.85 13.84
C ASP A 180 -12.12 10.93 13.87
N ILE A 181 -11.62 11.54 14.96
CA ILE A 181 -10.18 11.72 15.21
C ILE A 181 -9.45 10.37 15.27
N SER A 182 -10.13 9.30 15.72
CA SER A 182 -9.53 7.97 15.79
C SER A 182 -9.29 7.39 14.41
N CYS A 183 -10.29 7.47 13.52
CA CYS A 183 -10.16 7.04 12.12
C CYS A 183 -9.03 7.80 11.41
N MET A 184 -8.99 9.12 11.58
CA MET A 184 -7.96 9.96 10.96
C MET A 184 -6.56 9.56 11.41
N LYS A 185 -6.34 9.43 12.73
CA LYS A 185 -5.04 9.04 13.30
C LYS A 185 -4.62 7.64 12.88
N GLU A 186 -5.54 6.69 12.90
CA GLU A 186 -5.24 5.32 12.46
C GLU A 186 -4.81 5.29 10.99
N SER A 187 -5.58 5.94 10.13
CA SER A 187 -5.27 6.04 8.69
C SER A 187 -3.90 6.69 8.47
N GLU A 188 -3.65 7.83 9.11
CA GLU A 188 -2.37 8.53 9.04
C GLU A 188 -1.21 7.64 9.51
N ASN A 189 -1.33 7.02 10.68
CA ASN A 189 -0.28 6.18 11.24
C ASN A 189 0.04 4.97 10.35
N ILE A 190 -0.97 4.29 9.82
CA ILE A 190 -0.77 3.17 8.89
C ILE A 190 -0.08 3.64 7.62
N MET A 191 -0.56 4.75 7.02
CA MET A 191 0.00 5.28 5.78
C MET A 191 1.46 5.73 5.96
N LYS A 192 1.75 6.38 7.08
CA LYS A 192 3.09 6.84 7.41
C LYS A 192 4.04 5.69 7.72
N LEU A 193 3.67 4.80 8.65
CA LEU A 193 4.58 3.77 9.18
C LEU A 193 4.73 2.57 8.26
N CYS A 194 3.67 2.17 7.54
CA CYS A 194 3.71 0.98 6.68
C CYS A 194 4.08 1.29 5.23
N TYR A 195 3.85 2.52 4.77
CA TYR A 195 4.02 2.91 3.36
C TYR A 195 4.94 4.13 3.16
N GLY A 196 5.39 4.80 4.23
CA GLY A 196 6.28 5.96 4.14
C GLY A 196 5.63 7.19 3.51
N LEU A 197 4.30 7.31 3.55
CA LEU A 197 3.55 8.42 2.95
C LEU A 197 3.32 9.50 4.02
N ASN A 198 3.88 10.70 3.81
CA ASN A 198 3.87 11.79 4.81
C ASN A 198 2.88 12.93 4.49
N ASP A 199 2.11 12.85 3.41
CA ASP A 199 1.16 13.91 3.03
C ASP A 199 -0.27 13.34 3.03
N TYR A 200 -1.06 13.69 4.05
CA TYR A 200 -2.49 13.36 4.19
C TYR A 200 -3.28 14.53 4.76
#